data_AF-A0A915EC44-F1
#
_entry.id   AF-A0A915EC44-F1
#
_cell.length_a   1.000
_cell.length_b   1.000
_cell.length_c   1.000
_cell.angle_alpha   90.00
_cell.angle_beta   90.00
_cell.angle_gamma   90.00
#
_symmetry.space_group_name_H-M   'P 1'
#
loop_
_entity.id
_entity.type
_entity.pdbx_description
1 polymer ?
#
loop_
_entity_poly.entity_id
_entity_poly.type
_entity_poly.pdbx_seq_one_letter_code
_entity_poly.pdbx_strand_id
1 'polypeptide(L)'
;MDTSLDLIRNMFPENLVQANPPTTAEEKFDLKERGLEYFDGMNVLGVIVFFICFGIVVGQMRDETKVLVDFFSSLEKVIMRIVLYIMKISPFGIFCLISSQIMQVEDLGKTFIGMGVFVLTVFAGLLIHSLITLPLIFFITTRQNPFSFMQGLAQALITGFGISSSFEILKSNKKLNI
;
A
#
# COMPACT_ATOMS: atom_id res chain seq x y z
N MET A 1 -3.82 14.80 22.45
CA MET A 1 -3.25 15.80 21.52
C MET A 1 -1.84 15.40 21.09
N ASP A 2 -1.22 14.47 21.83
CA ASP A 2 0.18 14.09 21.67
C ASP A 2 0.40 13.15 20.47
N THR A 3 -0.52 12.20 20.21
CA THR A 3 -0.43 11.26 19.08
C THR A 3 -0.36 11.94 17.70
N SER A 4 -1.09 13.04 17.48
CA SER A 4 -1.03 13.79 16.22
C SER A 4 0.29 14.53 16.06
N LEU A 5 0.87 15.03 17.16
CA LEU A 5 2.17 15.69 17.14
C LEU A 5 3.30 14.67 16.94
N ASP A 6 3.16 13.47 17.52
CA ASP A 6 4.09 12.36 17.31
C ASP A 6 4.09 11.87 15.86
N LEU A 7 2.92 11.83 15.20
CA LEU A 7 2.84 11.53 13.78
C LEU A 7 3.58 12.57 12.93
N ILE A 8 3.43 13.85 13.26
CA ILE A 8 4.12 14.95 12.55
C ILE A 8 5.63 14.90 12.79
N ARG A 9 6.07 14.64 14.02
CA ARG A 9 7.49 14.44 14.34
C ARG A 9 8.08 13.25 13.59
N ASN A 10 7.34 12.15 13.49
CA ASN A 10 7.75 10.99 12.70
C ASN A 10 7.77 11.27 11.18
N MET A 11 6.96 12.21 10.68
CA MET A 11 6.98 12.62 9.27
C MET A 11 8.27 13.38 8.89
N PHE A 12 8.88 14.09 9.84
CA PHE A 12 10.11 14.86 9.66
C PHE A 12 11.18 14.40 10.67
N PRO A 13 11.81 13.23 10.46
CA PRO A 13 12.84 12.74 11.35
C PRO A 13 14.06 13.67 11.34
N GLU A 14 14.64 13.93 12.51
CA GLU A 14 15.85 14.76 12.64
C GLU A 14 17.05 14.16 11.90
N ASN A 15 17.07 12.82 11.72
CA ASN A 15 18.12 12.10 11.03
C ASN A 15 17.55 10.91 10.22
N LEU A 16 17.90 10.80 8.94
CA LEU A 16 17.50 9.64 8.11
C LEU A 16 18.22 8.35 8.49
N VAL A 17 19.44 8.46 9.03
CA VAL A 17 20.24 7.31 9.47
C VAL A 17 19.74 6.76 10.81
N GLN A 18 19.20 7.62 11.69
CA GLN A 18 18.58 7.20 12.95
C GLN A 18 17.11 6.81 12.81
N ALA A 19 16.53 6.93 11.60
CA ALA A 19 15.23 6.31 11.29
C ALA A 19 15.27 4.77 11.35
N ASN A 20 16.43 4.20 11.67
CA ASN A 20 16.68 2.80 11.91
C ASN A 20 17.64 2.58 13.11
N PRO A 21 17.19 2.39 14.37
CA PRO A 21 16.05 2.96 15.13
C PRO A 21 16.52 4.20 15.99
N PRO A 22 15.64 5.01 16.62
CA PRO A 22 14.31 4.68 17.12
C PRO A 22 13.16 5.62 16.70
N THR A 23 11.97 5.02 16.67
CA THR A 23 10.68 5.72 16.59
C THR A 23 10.34 6.26 17.99
N THR A 24 10.11 7.57 18.12
CA THR A 24 9.82 8.20 19.41
C THR A 24 8.47 7.71 19.96
N ALA A 25 8.51 7.01 21.09
CA ALA A 25 7.36 6.57 21.88
C ALA A 25 6.72 7.74 22.64
N GLU A 26 5.41 7.62 22.86
CA GLU A 26 4.54 8.51 23.62
C GLU A 26 5.19 9.10 24.89
N GLU A 27 5.22 10.43 25.03
CA GLU A 27 5.43 11.08 26.33
C GLU A 27 4.15 10.89 27.18
N LYS A 28 4.09 9.79 27.95
CA LYS A 28 3.22 9.78 29.13
C LYS A 28 3.80 10.76 30.15
N PHE A 29 3.13 11.88 30.31
CA PHE A 29 3.48 12.91 31.29
C PHE A 29 3.12 12.42 32.70
N ASP A 30 3.90 11.47 33.23
CA ASP A 30 3.87 11.09 34.64
C ASP A 30 5.21 11.46 35.29
N LEU A 31 5.16 12.36 36.26
CA LEU A 31 6.30 12.98 36.91
C LEU A 31 6.98 12.00 37.89
N LYS A 32 7.55 10.88 37.43
CA LYS A 32 8.53 10.14 38.25
C LYS A 32 9.51 9.19 37.56
N GLU A 33 9.31 8.75 36.32
CA GLU A 33 10.31 7.89 35.66
C GLU A 33 10.53 8.32 34.21
N ARG A 34 11.60 9.08 33.96
CA ARG A 34 12.12 9.30 32.60
C ARG A 34 12.83 8.04 32.11
N GLY A 35 12.06 6.99 31.84
CA GLY A 35 12.47 5.89 30.99
C GLY A 35 12.03 6.19 29.57
N LEU A 36 12.97 6.47 28.67
CA LEU A 36 12.68 6.48 27.24
C LEU A 36 12.42 5.04 26.82
N GLU A 37 11.15 4.65 26.71
CA GLU A 37 10.77 3.38 26.13
C GLU A 37 11.05 3.48 24.63
N TYR A 38 12.20 2.96 24.19
CA TYR A 38 12.57 2.97 22.78
C TYR A 38 11.76 1.89 22.04
N PHE A 39 10.82 2.29 21.18
CA PHE A 39 10.23 1.34 20.23
C PHE A 39 11.25 1.00 19.15
N ASP A 40 11.68 -0.26 19.15
CA ASP A 40 12.57 -0.83 18.14
C ASP A 40 11.78 -1.02 16.83
N GLY A 41 11.76 0.04 16.01
CA GLY A 41 11.01 0.08 14.76
C GLY A 41 11.57 1.12 13.81
N MET A 42 11.64 0.77 12.52
CA MET A 42 12.06 1.68 11.45
C MET A 42 10.96 2.71 11.17
N ASN A 43 11.30 3.99 11.13
CA ASN A 43 10.35 5.05 10.80
C ASN A 43 10.10 5.12 9.28
N VAL A 44 9.22 4.23 8.81
CA VAL A 44 8.82 4.12 7.39
C VAL A 44 8.16 5.41 6.89
N LEU A 45 7.37 6.09 7.73
CA LEU A 45 6.65 7.31 7.35
C LEU A 45 7.63 8.44 6.99
N GLY A 46 8.63 8.67 7.84
CA GLY A 46 9.66 9.68 7.60
C GLY A 46 10.50 9.37 6.35
N VAL A 47 10.83 8.09 6.12
CA VAL A 47 11.52 7.66 4.90
C VAL A 47 10.68 7.96 3.65
N ILE A 48 9.39 7.63 3.65
CA ILE A 48 8.49 7.89 2.51
C ILE A 48 8.42 9.40 2.22
N VAL A 49 8.21 10.24 3.24
CA VAL A 49 8.09 11.69 3.05
C VAL A 49 9.37 12.30 2.50
N PHE A 50 10.52 11.89 3.03
CA PHE A 50 11.82 12.32 2.52
C PHE A 50 12.00 11.96 1.04
N PHE A 51 11.73 10.72 0.65
CA PHE A 51 11.88 10.28 -0.75
C PHE A 51 10.85 10.92 -1.70
N ILE A 52 9.66 11.27 -1.23
CA ILE A 52 8.68 12.06 -2.01
C ILE A 52 9.23 13.46 -2.29
N CYS A 53 9.69 14.18 -1.27
CA CYS A 53 10.29 15.51 -1.44
C CYS A 53 11.51 15.46 -2.35
N PHE A 54 12.41 14.49 -2.12
CA PHE A 54 13.57 14.24 -2.96
C PHE A 54 13.18 13.96 -4.42
N GLY A 55 12.19 13.08 -4.65
CA GLY A 55 11.70 12.75 -5.98
C GLY A 55 11.11 13.96 -6.72
N ILE A 56 10.40 14.86 -6.02
CA ILE A 56 9.87 16.10 -6.59
C ILE A 56 11.00 17.03 -7.03
N VAL A 57 12.00 17.27 -6.17
CA VAL A 57 13.15 18.15 -6.48
C VAL A 57 13.95 17.60 -7.66
N VAL A 58 14.24 16.29 -7.65
CA VAL A 58 14.94 15.59 -8.74
C VAL A 58 14.14 15.70 -10.04
N GLY A 59 12.81 15.53 -9.99
CA GLY A 59 11.94 15.63 -11.16
C GLY A 59 11.86 17.02 -11.78
N GLN A 60 12.06 18.09 -10.99
CA GLN A 60 12.04 19.47 -11.47
C GLN A 60 13.30 19.85 -12.25
N MET A 61 14.46 19.25 -11.93
CA MET A 61 15.77 19.57 -12.53
C MET A 61 16.07 18.81 -13.84
N ARG A 62 15.09 18.02 -14.33
CA ARG A 62 15.00 17.24 -15.60
C ARG A 62 16.32 16.88 -16.31
N ASP A 63 17.02 17.84 -16.89
CA ASP A 63 18.22 17.61 -17.70
C ASP A 63 19.46 17.32 -16.85
N GLU A 64 19.60 17.97 -15.68
CA GLU A 64 20.75 17.78 -14.77
C GLU A 64 20.65 16.48 -13.98
N THR A 65 19.44 16.03 -13.70
CA THR A 65 19.15 14.86 -12.85
C THR A 65 18.79 13.60 -13.64
N LYS A 66 18.87 13.63 -14.97
CA LYS A 66 18.49 12.51 -15.84
C LYS A 66 19.18 11.19 -15.44
N VAL A 67 20.49 11.25 -15.16
CA VAL A 67 21.28 10.09 -14.73
C VAL A 67 20.74 9.47 -13.44
N LEU A 68 20.32 10.32 -12.50
CA LEU A 68 19.76 9.89 -11.21
C LEU A 68 18.39 9.24 -11.39
N VAL A 69 17.53 9.82 -12.23
CA VAL A 69 16.23 9.24 -12.58
C VAL A 69 16.39 7.88 -13.27
N ASP A 70 17.32 7.77 -14.21
CA ASP A 70 17.60 6.52 -14.92
C ASP A 70 18.17 5.44 -13.99
N PHE A 71 18.99 5.83 -13.01
CA PHE A 71 19.46 4.95 -11.94
C PHE A 71 18.29 4.40 -11.10
N PHE A 72 17.43 5.26 -10.55
CA PHE A 72 16.29 4.82 -9.75
C PHE A 72 15.28 3.98 -10.56
N SER A 73 15.08 4.31 -11.83
CA SER A 73 14.24 3.52 -12.76
C SER A 73 14.81 2.12 -12.98
N SER A 74 16.13 2.00 -13.09
CA SER A 74 16.80 0.70 -13.22
C SER A 74 16.74 -0.09 -11.91
N LEU A 75 16.92 0.59 -10.78
CA LEU A 75 16.83 0.00 -9.45
C LEU A 75 15.42 -0.55 -9.16
N GLU A 76 14.37 0.20 -9.48
CA GLU A 76 12.97 -0.24 -9.36
C GLU A 76 12.72 -1.55 -10.12
N LYS A 77 13.20 -1.64 -11.37
CA LYS A 77 13.06 -2.88 -12.17
C LYS A 77 13.79 -4.07 -11.54
N VAL A 78 14.98 -3.84 -10.98
CA VAL A 78 15.74 -4.87 -10.28
C VAL A 78 14.97 -5.33 -9.03
N ILE A 79 14.46 -4.39 -8.23
CA ILE A 79 13.66 -4.68 -7.03
C ILE A 79 12.41 -5.48 -7.42
N MET A 80 11.67 -5.06 -8.45
CA MET A 80 10.52 -5.81 -8.97
C MET A 80 10.90 -7.24 -9.36
N ARG A 81 12.07 -7.44 -9.98
CA ARG A 81 12.53 -8.77 -10.35
C ARG A 81 12.85 -9.63 -9.12
N ILE A 82 13.46 -9.05 -8.09
CA ILE A 82 13.72 -9.71 -6.81
C ILE A 82 12.39 -10.11 -6.14
N VAL A 83 11.41 -9.20 -6.09
CA VAL A 83 10.07 -9.48 -5.54
C VAL A 83 9.41 -10.65 -6.26
N LEU A 84 9.50 -10.72 -7.60
CA LEU A 84 8.97 -11.86 -8.37
C LEU A 84 9.67 -13.18 -8.02
N TYR A 85 10.98 -13.18 -7.75
CA TYR A 85 11.67 -14.38 -7.28
C TYR A 85 11.22 -14.79 -5.88
N ILE A 86 11.03 -13.84 -4.98
CA ILE A 86 10.49 -14.10 -3.63
C ILE A 86 9.07 -14.68 -3.74
N MET A 87 8.21 -14.13 -4.60
CA MET A 87 6.87 -14.66 -4.85
C MET A 87 6.88 -16.11 -5.35
N LYS A 88 7.91 -16.54 -6.10
CA LYS A 88 8.04 -17.95 -6.52
C LYS A 88 8.38 -18.89 -5.37
N ILE A 89 9.11 -18.41 -4.36
CA ILE A 89 9.46 -19.18 -3.16
C ILE A 89 8.34 -19.10 -2.11
N SER A 90 7.57 -18.01 -2.14
CA SER A 90 6.43 -17.72 -1.27
C SER A 90 5.44 -18.87 -1.06
N PRO A 91 5.00 -19.67 -2.05
CA PRO A 91 4.08 -20.78 -1.79
C PRO A 91 4.59 -21.76 -0.73
N PHE A 92 5.90 -22.01 -0.67
CA PHE A 92 6.50 -22.85 0.36
C PHE A 92 6.51 -22.16 1.73
N GLY A 93 6.84 -20.86 1.78
CA GLY A 93 6.80 -20.06 3.00
C GLY A 93 5.39 -19.94 3.58
N ILE A 94 4.40 -19.65 2.73
CA ILE A 94 2.99 -19.54 3.11
C ILE A 94 2.47 -20.89 3.62
N PHE A 95 2.83 -22.01 2.99
CA PHE A 95 2.44 -23.34 3.46
C PHE A 95 2.94 -23.61 4.90
N CYS A 96 4.21 -23.30 5.18
CA CYS A 96 4.78 -23.44 6.52
C CYS A 96 4.08 -22.53 7.54
N LEU A 97 3.81 -21.26 7.17
CA LEU A 97 3.11 -20.31 8.02
C LEU A 97 1.67 -20.75 8.35
N ILE A 98 0.91 -21.20 7.35
CA ILE A 98 -0.46 -21.69 7.55
C ILE A 98 -0.45 -22.93 8.46
N SER A 99 0.46 -23.88 8.22
CA SER A 99 0.61 -25.07 9.08
C SER A 99 0.87 -24.69 10.54
N SER A 100 1.81 -23.76 10.77
CA SER A 100 2.12 -23.26 12.11
C SER A 100 0.93 -22.58 12.80
N GLN A 101 0.12 -21.83 12.06
CA GLN A 101 -1.09 -21.20 12.59
C GLN A 101 -2.16 -22.23 12.95
N ILE A 102 -2.38 -23.24 12.11
CA ILE A 102 -3.36 -24.30 12.38
C ILE A 102 -3.00 -25.08 13.66
N MET A 103 -1.71 -25.31 13.92
CA MET A 103 -1.27 -25.98 15.15
C MET A 103 -1.54 -25.20 16.44
N GLN A 104 -1.65 -23.86 16.35
CA GLN A 104 -1.86 -22.99 17.51
C GLN A 104 -3.35 -22.77 17.84
N VAL A 105 -4.25 -23.05 16.90
CA VAL A 105 -5.68 -22.78 17.04
C VAL A 105 -6.39 -23.96 17.70
N GLU A 106 -7.02 -23.73 18.85
CA GLU A 106 -7.78 -24.75 19.60
C GLU A 106 -9.12 -25.09 18.95
N ASP A 107 -9.80 -24.10 18.33
CA ASP A 107 -11.10 -24.27 17.67
C ASP A 107 -11.03 -23.79 16.20
N LEU A 108 -10.71 -24.74 15.32
CA LEU A 108 -10.59 -24.50 13.89
C LEU A 108 -11.94 -24.03 13.29
N GLY A 109 -13.06 -24.58 13.77
CA GLY A 109 -14.38 -24.27 13.23
C GLY A 109 -14.75 -22.80 13.39
N LYS A 110 -14.57 -22.24 14.59
CA LYS A 110 -14.84 -20.81 14.84
C LYS A 110 -13.89 -19.90 14.07
N THR A 111 -12.63 -20.28 13.96
CA THR A 111 -11.61 -19.49 13.25
C THR A 111 -11.91 -19.42 11.74
N PHE A 112 -12.25 -20.55 11.12
CA PHE A 112 -12.65 -20.57 9.71
C PHE A 112 -13.90 -19.76 9.43
N ILE A 113 -14.91 -19.80 10.32
CA ILE A 113 -16.12 -18.97 10.19
C ILE A 113 -15.74 -17.48 10.29
N GLY A 114 -14.88 -17.10 11.24
CA GLY A 114 -14.39 -15.73 11.38
C GLY A 114 -13.67 -15.22 10.14
N MET A 115 -12.80 -16.04 9.55
CA MET A 115 -12.14 -15.72 8.27
C MET A 115 -13.15 -15.62 7.11
N GLY A 116 -14.16 -16.49 7.07
CA GLY A 116 -15.21 -16.45 6.05
C GLY A 116 -16.02 -15.16 6.11
N VAL A 117 -16.41 -14.73 7.31
CA VAL A 117 -17.12 -13.45 7.52
C VAL A 117 -16.23 -12.27 7.16
N PHE A 118 -14.93 -12.31 7.49
CA PHE A 118 -13.96 -11.29 7.08
C PHE A 118 -13.87 -11.18 5.55
N VAL A 119 -13.68 -12.30 4.85
CA VAL A 119 -13.61 -12.33 3.38
C VAL A 119 -14.91 -11.79 2.79
N LEU A 120 -16.06 -12.24 3.27
CA LEU A 120 -17.37 -11.77 2.80
C LEU A 120 -17.53 -10.26 3.00
N THR A 121 -17.13 -9.74 4.16
CA THR A 121 -17.21 -8.31 4.48
C THR A 121 -16.31 -7.47 3.59
N VAL A 122 -15.07 -7.94 3.33
CA VAL A 122 -14.14 -7.29 2.40
C VAL A 122 -14.73 -7.27 0.99
N PHE A 123 -15.22 -8.40 0.47
CA PHE A 123 -15.85 -8.46 -0.85
C PHE A 123 -17.08 -7.56 -0.95
N ALA A 124 -17.96 -7.57 0.04
CA ALA A 124 -19.12 -6.69 0.09
C ALA A 124 -18.69 -5.21 0.11
N GLY A 125 -17.68 -4.86 0.91
CA GLY A 125 -17.11 -3.51 0.96
C GLY A 125 -16.53 -3.07 -0.37
N LEU A 126 -15.78 -3.93 -1.06
CA LEU A 126 -15.24 -3.66 -2.39
C LEU A 126 -16.34 -3.48 -3.44
N LEU A 127 -17.40 -4.31 -3.41
CA LEU A 127 -18.54 -4.17 -4.31
C LEU A 127 -19.30 -2.87 -4.09
N ILE A 128 -19.59 -2.52 -2.84
CA ILE A 128 -20.25 -1.26 -2.48
C ILE A 128 -19.39 -0.07 -2.90
N HIS A 129 -18.08 -0.10 -2.63
CA HIS A 129 -17.18 0.98 -3.01
C HIS A 129 -17.07 1.14 -4.54
N SER A 130 -17.00 0.02 -5.26
CA SER A 130 -16.89 -0.02 -6.72
C SER A 130 -18.19 0.42 -7.42
N LEU A 131 -19.36 0.02 -6.93
CA LEU A 131 -20.65 0.28 -7.59
C LEU A 131 -21.37 1.53 -7.07
N ILE A 132 -21.04 2.02 -5.88
CA ILE A 132 -21.73 3.17 -5.26
C ILE A 132 -20.76 4.34 -5.12
N THR A 133 -19.66 4.18 -4.38
CA THR A 133 -18.76 5.30 -4.06
C THR A 133 -18.10 5.90 -5.30
N LEU A 134 -17.52 5.07 -6.17
CA LEU A 134 -16.86 5.52 -7.40
C LEU A 134 -17.85 6.20 -8.38
N PRO A 135 -19.01 5.60 -8.72
CA PRO A 135 -20.04 6.25 -9.54
C PRO A 135 -20.59 7.54 -8.93
N LEU A 136 -20.75 7.60 -7.61
CA LEU A 136 -21.24 8.79 -6.91
C LEU A 136 -20.25 9.96 -7.03
N ILE A 137 -18.95 9.70 -6.79
CA ILE A 137 -17.89 10.71 -6.96
C ILE A 137 -17.83 11.18 -8.42
N PHE A 138 -17.95 10.27 -9.37
CA PHE A 138 -18.00 10.60 -10.79
C PHE A 138 -19.22 11.46 -11.13
N PHE A 139 -20.39 11.13 -10.62
CA PHE A 139 -21.62 11.89 -10.85
C PHE A 139 -21.54 13.31 -10.27
N ILE A 140 -20.99 13.47 -9.05
CA ILE A 140 -20.81 14.78 -8.42
C ILE A 140 -19.86 15.66 -9.23
N THR A 141 -18.77 15.08 -9.74
CA THR A 141 -17.72 15.83 -10.45
C THR A 141 -18.12 16.17 -11.87
N THR A 142 -18.64 15.20 -12.62
CA THR A 142 -18.87 15.30 -14.08
C THR A 142 -20.32 15.67 -14.42
N ARG A 143 -21.28 15.49 -13.48
CA ARG A 143 -22.74 15.64 -13.68
C ARG A 143 -23.31 14.87 -14.89
N GLN A 144 -22.61 13.84 -15.34
CA GLN A 144 -23.03 12.96 -16.42
C GLN A 144 -23.49 11.61 -15.87
N ASN A 145 -24.29 10.88 -16.66
CA ASN A 145 -24.82 9.59 -16.25
C ASN A 145 -23.69 8.57 -15.99
N PRO A 146 -23.49 8.11 -14.74
CA PRO A 146 -22.40 7.20 -14.39
C PRO A 146 -22.59 5.80 -14.98
N PHE A 147 -23.81 5.43 -15.35
CA PHE A 147 -24.10 4.12 -15.95
C PHE A 147 -23.46 3.95 -17.34
N SER A 148 -23.37 5.01 -18.13
CA SER A 148 -22.66 4.99 -19.42
C SER A 148 -21.15 4.81 -19.23
N PHE A 149 -20.59 5.37 -18.16
CA PHE A 149 -19.19 5.20 -17.80
C PHE A 149 -18.89 3.77 -17.31
N MET A 150 -19.77 3.20 -16.47
CA MET A 150 -19.63 1.81 -16.01
C MET A 150 -19.70 0.80 -17.15
N GLN A 151 -20.50 1.05 -18.20
CA GLN A 151 -20.53 0.21 -19.39
C GLN A 151 -19.20 0.25 -20.16
N GLY A 152 -18.58 1.43 -20.29
CA GLY A 152 -17.23 1.56 -20.86
C GLY A 152 -16.16 0.86 -20.01
N LEU A 153 -16.32 0.84 -18.69
CA LEU A 153 -15.40 0.17 -17.77
C LEU A 153 -15.59 -1.35 -17.71
N ALA A 154 -16.76 -1.88 -18.06
CA ALA A 154 -17.09 -3.30 -17.91
C ALA A 154 -16.09 -4.20 -18.65
N GLN A 155 -15.66 -3.81 -19.85
CA GLN A 155 -14.65 -4.54 -20.62
C GLN A 155 -13.28 -4.55 -19.93
N ALA A 156 -12.88 -3.43 -19.32
CA ALA A 156 -11.65 -3.35 -18.53
C ALA A 156 -11.74 -4.15 -17.23
N LEU A 157 -12.90 -4.18 -16.57
CA LEU A 157 -13.13 -4.96 -15.35
C LEU A 157 -13.10 -6.47 -15.62
N ILE A 158 -13.76 -6.94 -16.68
CA ILE A 158 -13.76 -8.35 -17.07
C ILE A 158 -12.34 -8.79 -17.45
N THR A 159 -11.63 -7.96 -18.23
CA THR A 159 -10.23 -8.23 -18.61
C THR A 159 -9.32 -8.21 -17.38
N GLY A 160 -9.52 -7.28 -16.45
CA GLY A 160 -8.76 -7.17 -15.22
C GLY A 160 -9.03 -8.26 -14.20
N PHE A 161 -10.22 -8.88 -14.24
CA PHE A 161 -10.50 -10.06 -13.43
C PHE A 161 -9.69 -11.28 -13.89
N GLY A 162 -9.45 -11.40 -15.21
CA GLY A 162 -8.61 -12.46 -15.78
C GLY A 162 -7.11 -12.15 -15.77
N ILE A 163 -6.73 -10.87 -15.70
CA ILE A 163 -5.35 -10.39 -15.73
C ILE A 163 -5.13 -9.53 -14.49
N SER A 164 -4.50 -10.09 -13.45
CA SER A 164 -4.26 -9.40 -12.17
C SER A 164 -3.31 -8.19 -12.21
N SER A 165 -2.97 -7.68 -13.40
CA SER A 165 -2.00 -6.60 -13.62
C SER A 165 -2.64 -5.38 -14.28
N SER A 166 -2.67 -4.26 -13.56
CA SER A 166 -3.24 -2.99 -14.05
C SER A 166 -2.51 -2.41 -15.27
N PHE A 167 -1.20 -2.67 -15.40
CA PHE A 167 -0.40 -2.25 -16.56
C PHE A 167 -0.82 -2.97 -17.85
N GLU A 168 -1.18 -4.25 -17.73
CA GLU A 168 -1.61 -5.06 -18.86
C GLU A 168 -3.02 -4.66 -19.34
N ILE A 169 -3.91 -4.30 -18.40
CA ILE A 169 -5.23 -3.73 -18.70
C ILE A 169 -5.09 -2.41 -19.47
N LEU A 170 -4.19 -1.51 -19.04
CA LEU A 170 -3.93 -0.23 -19.72
C LEU A 170 -3.47 -0.46 -21.16
N LYS A 171 -2.53 -1.38 -21.38
CA LYS A 171 -2.02 -1.73 -22.71
C LYS A 171 -3.09 -2.36 -23.60
N SER A 172 -3.99 -3.16 -23.02
CA SER A 172 -5.12 -3.78 -23.72
C SER A 172 -6.17 -2.74 -24.15
N ASN A 173 -6.59 -1.85 -23.24
CA ASN A 173 -7.57 -0.80 -23.55
C ASN A 173 -7.06 0.18 -24.61
N LYS A 174 -5.78 0.56 -24.55
CA LYS A 174 -5.17 1.45 -25.57
C LYS A 174 -5.14 0.82 -26.98
N LYS A 175 -5.10 -0.50 -27.10
CA LYS A 175 -5.18 -1.21 -28.40
C LYS A 175 -6.60 -1.27 -28.96
N LEU A 176 -7.61 -1.07 -28.13
CA LEU A 176 -9.03 -1.18 -28.47
C LEU A 176 -9.69 0.16 -28.85
N ASN A 177 -8.90 1.25 -28.90
CA ASN A 177 -9.32 2.57 -29.40
C ASN A 177 -10.60 3.11 -28.73
N ILE A 178 -10.67 2.93 -27.41
CA ILE A 178 -11.55 3.68 -26.50
C ILE A 178 -10.70 4.79 -25.86
#